data_AF-A0A3A8JTT4-F1
#
_entry.id   AF-A0A3A8JTT4-F1
#
_cell.length_a   1.000
_cell.length_b   1.000
_cell.length_c   1.000
_cell.angle_alpha   90.00
_cell.angle_beta   90.00
_cell.angle_gamma   90.00
#
_symmetry.space_group_name_H-M   'P 1'
#
loop_
_entity.id
_entity.type
_entity.pdbx_description
1 polymer ?
#
loop_
_entity_poly.entity_id
_entity_poly.type
_entity_poly.pdbx_seq_one_letter_code
_entity_poly.pdbx_strand_id
1 'polypeptide(L)'
;MKMARDDNDGGGFTGKRNKSYRELDAQRGKSKYHSRQDDPAQQKLERSASYQKYKTAADALFTGGELPEGLAKTFDPEGKRKAQKEALRKVQESETRADWVKGVVDYLEKYPDMPEDAYFLDSLLDHPRERIVDKALAKLESLQEAGTLQKKLPKSLDQRLKSIELTGLDPDMQGRAKALREKLRA
;
A
#
# COMPACT_ATOMS: atom_id res chain seq x y z
N MET A 1 16.04 6.16 75.25
CA MET A 1 17.04 5.65 74.29
C MET A 1 16.30 5.00 73.11
N LYS A 2 16.14 5.72 72.00
CA LYS A 2 15.89 5.17 70.65
C LYS A 2 16.11 6.31 69.66
N MET A 3 17.27 6.27 69.00
CA MET A 3 17.66 7.15 67.91
C MET A 3 16.75 6.87 66.72
N ALA A 4 16.01 7.87 66.25
CA ALA A 4 15.42 7.84 64.91
C ALA A 4 16.54 8.27 63.95
N ARG A 5 16.91 7.37 63.03
CA ARG A 5 17.98 7.56 62.06
C ARG A 5 17.59 8.69 61.10
N ASP A 6 18.50 9.65 60.96
CA ASP A 6 18.53 10.62 59.87
C ASP A 6 18.83 9.88 58.56
N ASP A 7 17.80 9.62 57.77
CA ASP A 7 17.91 9.13 56.40
C ASP A 7 17.20 10.14 55.47
N ASN A 8 17.83 11.28 55.21
CA ASN A 8 17.50 12.13 54.05
C ASN A 8 18.67 13.06 53.68
N ASP A 9 19.83 12.46 53.44
CA ASP A 9 20.92 13.10 52.70
C ASP A 9 20.51 13.25 51.23
N GLY A 10 20.02 14.43 50.88
CA GLY A 10 19.48 14.72 49.55
C GLY A 10 19.16 16.20 49.34
N GLY A 11 20.04 17.06 49.85
CA GLY A 11 19.98 18.51 49.62
C GLY A 11 20.34 18.85 48.19
N GLY A 12 19.32 19.07 47.33
CA GLY A 12 19.53 19.77 46.07
C GLY A 12 20.00 21.21 46.34
N PHE A 13 20.80 21.76 45.42
CA PHE A 13 21.51 23.06 45.48
C PHE A 13 20.68 24.27 45.97
N THR A 14 19.35 24.17 46.04
CA THR A 14 18.43 25.23 46.50
C THR A 14 17.80 24.97 47.87
N GLY A 15 18.27 23.98 48.66
CA GLY A 15 17.72 23.66 49.98
C GLY A 15 16.29 23.08 49.97
N LYS A 16 15.78 22.70 48.81
CA LYS A 16 14.46 22.05 48.66
C LYS A 16 14.68 20.56 48.45
N ARG A 17 13.80 19.73 49.04
CA ARG A 17 13.83 18.27 48.87
C ARG A 17 13.83 17.92 47.38
N ASN A 18 14.75 17.05 46.96
CA ASN A 18 14.75 16.50 45.61
C ASN A 18 13.43 15.75 45.39
N LYS A 19 12.67 16.14 44.36
CA LYS A 19 11.42 15.47 44.00
C LYS A 19 11.74 14.04 43.59
N SER A 20 10.95 13.09 44.08
CA SER A 20 11.06 11.70 43.65
C SER A 20 10.68 11.56 42.17
N TYR A 21 11.22 10.56 41.47
CA TYR A 21 10.84 10.26 40.08
C TYR A 21 9.32 10.15 39.89
N ARG A 22 8.62 9.61 40.89
CA ARG A 22 7.16 9.47 40.91
C ARG A 22 6.43 10.82 40.99
N GLU A 23 6.98 11.78 41.73
CA GLU A 23 6.45 13.16 41.79
C GLU A 23 6.77 13.96 40.52
N LEU A 24 7.93 13.72 39.90
CA LEU A 24 8.29 14.33 38.62
C LEU A 24 7.37 13.83 37.50
N ASP A 25 7.01 12.55 37.52
CA ASP A 25 6.08 11.95 36.56
C ASP A 25 4.65 12.49 36.74
N ALA A 26 4.19 12.59 37.99
CA ALA A 26 2.90 13.22 38.32
C ALA A 26 2.84 14.71 37.96
N GLN A 27 3.97 15.43 37.95
CA GLN A 27 4.05 16.81 37.47
C GLN A 27 4.10 16.93 35.94
N ARG A 28 4.73 15.98 35.24
CA ARG A 28 4.73 15.93 33.77
C ARG A 28 3.32 15.71 33.21
N GLY A 29 2.50 14.90 33.88
CA GLY A 29 1.09 14.70 33.53
C GLY A 29 0.17 15.92 33.71
N LYS A 30 0.66 17.03 34.31
CA LYS A 30 -0.11 18.28 34.54
C LYS A 30 0.34 19.44 33.64
N SER A 31 1.08 19.16 32.57
CA SER A 31 1.52 20.22 31.65
C SER A 31 0.33 20.82 30.88
N LYS A 32 0.32 22.14 30.73
CA LYS A 32 -0.77 22.93 30.09
C LYS A 32 -0.86 22.72 28.58
N TYR A 33 0.09 21.99 28.00
CA TYR A 33 0.15 21.61 26.59
C TYR A 33 -0.03 20.10 26.48
N HIS A 34 -1.27 19.67 26.63
CA HIS A 34 -1.66 18.29 26.35
C HIS A 34 -1.46 18.05 24.84
N SER A 35 -0.70 17.02 24.49
CA SER A 35 -0.73 16.51 23.12
C SER A 35 -2.17 16.09 22.82
N ARG A 36 -2.66 16.35 21.61
CA ARG A 36 -3.97 15.84 21.14
C ARG A 36 -4.01 14.30 21.10
N GLN A 37 -2.89 13.61 21.37
CA GLN A 37 -2.83 12.15 21.48
C GLN A 37 -3.13 11.64 22.89
N ASP A 38 -2.97 12.48 23.92
CA ASP A 38 -3.16 12.06 25.31
C ASP A 38 -4.55 12.41 25.88
N ASP A 39 -5.43 13.03 25.09
CA ASP A 39 -6.80 13.32 25.56
C ASP A 39 -7.58 12.00 25.73
N PRO A 40 -7.99 11.64 26.96
CA PRO A 40 -8.68 10.38 27.23
C PRO A 40 -10.06 10.29 26.55
N ALA A 41 -10.69 11.41 26.20
CA ALA A 41 -11.92 11.42 25.41
C ALA A 41 -11.61 11.07 23.94
N GLN A 42 -10.51 11.57 23.41
CA GLN A 42 -10.04 11.32 22.05
C GLN A 42 -9.55 9.88 21.89
N GLN A 43 -8.84 9.33 22.87
CA GLN A 43 -8.45 7.91 22.89
C GLN A 43 -9.65 6.97 22.96
N LYS A 44 -10.71 7.34 23.70
CA LYS A 44 -11.98 6.58 23.71
C LYS A 44 -12.67 6.63 22.35
N LEU A 45 -12.64 7.78 21.68
CA LEU A 45 -13.17 7.93 20.33
C LEU A 45 -12.37 7.11 19.32
N GLU A 46 -11.04 7.11 19.41
CA GLU A 46 -10.14 6.35 18.53
C GLU A 46 -10.21 4.83 18.73
N ARG A 47 -10.53 4.39 19.96
CA ARG A 47 -10.81 2.98 20.29
C ARG A 47 -12.27 2.59 20.06
N SER A 48 -13.15 3.53 19.71
CA SER A 48 -14.54 3.23 19.44
C SER A 48 -14.67 2.35 18.19
N ALA A 49 -15.60 1.39 18.25
CA ALA A 49 -15.83 0.45 17.16
C ALA A 49 -16.23 1.16 15.85
N SER A 50 -16.87 2.32 15.93
CA SER A 50 -17.21 3.14 14.76
C SER A 50 -15.98 3.77 14.13
N TYR A 51 -15.10 4.40 14.92
CA TYR A 51 -13.88 5.03 14.38
C TYR A 51 -12.91 4.00 13.80
N GLN A 52 -12.76 2.84 14.44
CA GLN A 52 -11.98 1.74 13.90
C GLN A 52 -12.52 1.27 12.54
N LYS A 53 -13.85 1.14 12.39
CA LYS A 53 -14.49 0.79 11.11
C LYS A 53 -14.25 1.83 10.02
N TYR A 54 -14.31 3.12 10.34
CA TYR A 54 -14.04 4.18 9.37
C TYR A 54 -12.56 4.26 8.99
N LYS A 55 -11.67 4.08 9.96
CA LYS A 55 -10.23 4.05 9.72
C LYS A 55 -9.82 2.86 8.87
N THR A 56 -10.30 1.65 9.19
CA THR A 56 -10.02 0.46 8.37
C THR A 56 -10.64 0.56 6.97
N ALA A 57 -11.82 1.17 6.84
CA ALA A 57 -12.42 1.46 5.54
C ALA A 57 -11.60 2.45 4.70
N ALA A 58 -11.09 3.52 5.32
CA ALA A 58 -10.24 4.51 4.68
C ALA A 58 -8.88 3.90 4.31
N ASP A 59 -8.26 3.16 5.22
CA ASP A 59 -7.00 2.46 4.96
C ASP A 59 -7.19 1.43 3.84
N ALA A 60 -8.30 0.69 3.79
CA ALA A 60 -8.62 -0.23 2.71
C ALA A 60 -8.77 0.47 1.34
N LEU A 61 -9.36 1.67 1.31
CA LEU A 61 -9.47 2.48 0.10
C LEU A 61 -8.10 2.87 -0.48
N PHE A 62 -7.13 3.22 0.37
CA PHE A 62 -5.80 3.63 -0.08
C PHE A 62 -4.81 2.46 -0.26
N THR A 63 -5.03 1.32 0.40
CA THR A 63 -4.14 0.15 0.32
C THR A 63 -4.60 -0.91 -0.68
N GLY A 64 -5.82 -0.80 -1.22
CA GLY A 64 -6.39 -1.73 -2.19
C GLY A 64 -7.13 -2.92 -1.54
N GLY A 65 -7.57 -2.76 -0.30
CA GLY A 65 -8.44 -3.72 0.41
C GLY A 65 -9.90 -3.61 -0.03
N GLU A 66 -10.73 -4.58 0.37
CA GLU A 66 -12.15 -4.56 0.02
C GLU A 66 -12.88 -3.42 0.71
N LEU A 67 -13.48 -2.55 -0.11
CA LEU A 67 -14.33 -1.46 0.34
C LEU A 67 -15.54 -2.00 1.11
N PRO A 68 -15.87 -1.45 2.29
CA PRO A 68 -17.08 -1.81 3.01
C PRO A 68 -18.33 -1.54 2.16
N GLU A 69 -19.36 -2.37 2.30
CA GLU A 69 -20.54 -2.40 1.42
C GLU A 69 -21.25 -1.04 1.24
N GLY A 70 -21.21 -0.16 2.25
CA GLY A 70 -21.79 1.18 2.18
C GLY A 70 -21.02 2.16 1.29
N LEU A 71 -19.71 2.01 1.17
CA LEU A 71 -18.86 2.80 0.27
C LEU A 71 -18.68 2.13 -1.09
N ALA A 72 -18.84 0.81 -1.17
CA ALA A 72 -18.84 0.09 -2.44
C ALA A 72 -19.94 0.59 -3.38
N LYS A 73 -21.13 0.95 -2.86
CA LYS A 73 -22.24 1.48 -3.67
C LYS A 73 -22.01 2.91 -4.20
N THR A 74 -21.21 3.74 -3.52
CA THR A 74 -20.92 5.11 -3.95
C THR A 74 -19.70 5.21 -4.85
N PHE A 75 -18.71 4.32 -4.67
CA PHE A 75 -17.48 4.29 -5.47
C PHE A 75 -17.51 3.28 -6.63
N ASP A 76 -18.45 2.34 -6.64
CA ASP A 76 -18.65 1.36 -7.71
C ASP A 76 -20.14 0.94 -7.82
N PRO A 77 -21.01 1.85 -8.30
CA PRO A 77 -22.45 1.60 -8.37
C PRO A 77 -22.84 0.43 -9.30
N GLU A 78 -21.94 -0.05 -10.16
CA GLU A 78 -22.19 -1.15 -11.09
C GLU A 78 -21.52 -2.48 -10.68
N GLY A 79 -20.76 -2.52 -9.57
CA GLY A 79 -20.03 -3.72 -9.16
C GLY A 79 -18.93 -4.16 -10.13
N LYS A 80 -18.52 -3.27 -11.04
CA LYS A 80 -17.55 -3.55 -12.11
C LYS A 80 -16.18 -3.88 -11.53
N ARG A 81 -15.76 -3.28 -10.42
CA ARG A 81 -14.47 -3.59 -9.77
C ARG A 81 -14.47 -4.97 -9.12
N LYS A 82 -15.59 -5.39 -8.52
CA LYS A 82 -15.71 -6.76 -7.96
C LYS A 82 -15.73 -7.80 -9.07
N ALA A 83 -16.53 -7.59 -10.12
CA ALA A 83 -16.60 -8.48 -11.28
C ALA A 83 -15.26 -8.53 -12.05
N GLN A 84 -14.56 -7.40 -12.14
CA GLN A 84 -13.23 -7.30 -12.73
C GLN A 84 -12.20 -8.06 -11.89
N LYS A 85 -12.24 -7.94 -10.56
CA LYS A 85 -11.35 -8.68 -9.64
C LYS A 85 -11.61 -10.20 -9.68
N GLU A 86 -12.87 -10.63 -9.75
CA GLU A 86 -13.21 -12.04 -9.91
C GLU A 86 -12.83 -12.58 -11.28
N ALA A 87 -13.05 -11.81 -12.35
CA ALA A 87 -12.60 -12.18 -13.69
C ALA A 87 -11.08 -12.27 -13.76
N LEU A 88 -10.36 -11.34 -13.13
CA LEU A 88 -8.91 -11.38 -13.00
C LEU A 88 -8.44 -12.63 -12.26
N ARG A 89 -9.11 -12.98 -11.16
CA ARG A 89 -8.81 -14.19 -10.39
C ARG A 89 -9.01 -15.45 -11.23
N LYS A 90 -10.09 -15.53 -12.02
CA LYS A 90 -10.34 -16.64 -12.95
C LYS A 90 -9.27 -16.75 -14.05
N VAL A 91 -8.79 -15.63 -14.57
CA VAL A 91 -7.66 -15.61 -15.52
C VAL A 91 -6.37 -16.10 -14.84
N GLN A 92 -6.13 -15.72 -13.60
CA GLN A 92 -4.96 -16.18 -12.84
C GLN A 92 -5.04 -17.65 -12.41
N GLU A 93 -6.25 -18.17 -12.14
CA GLU A 93 -6.52 -19.57 -11.80
C GLU A 93 -6.52 -20.51 -13.03
N SER A 94 -6.27 -19.98 -14.23
CA SER A 94 -6.26 -20.79 -15.46
C SER A 94 -5.16 -21.84 -15.43
N GLU A 95 -5.53 -23.12 -15.62
CA GLU A 95 -4.61 -24.26 -15.49
C GLU A 95 -3.58 -24.34 -16.63
N THR A 96 -3.94 -23.87 -17.84
CA THR A 96 -3.06 -23.91 -19.01
C THR A 96 -2.74 -22.52 -19.56
N ARG A 97 -1.57 -22.42 -20.21
CA ARG A 97 -1.13 -21.18 -20.86
C ARG A 97 -2.11 -20.72 -21.95
N ALA A 98 -2.68 -21.66 -22.70
CA ALA A 98 -3.65 -21.36 -23.74
C ALA A 98 -4.96 -20.78 -23.17
N ASP A 99 -5.44 -21.34 -22.06
CA ASP A 99 -6.63 -20.85 -21.35
C ASP A 99 -6.39 -19.46 -20.76
N TRP A 100 -5.19 -19.22 -20.22
CA TRP A 100 -4.80 -17.89 -19.74
C TRP A 100 -4.82 -16.84 -20.87
N VAL A 101 -4.24 -17.16 -22.03
CA VAL A 101 -4.25 -16.25 -23.20
C VAL A 101 -5.67 -15.91 -23.62
N LYS A 102 -6.53 -16.93 -23.72
CA LYS A 102 -7.94 -16.74 -24.06
C LYS A 102 -8.67 -15.91 -23.00
N GLY A 103 -8.44 -16.22 -21.72
CA GLY A 103 -9.03 -15.50 -20.60
C GLY A 103 -8.63 -14.03 -20.55
N VAL A 104 -7.37 -13.71 -20.84
CA VAL A 104 -6.88 -12.31 -20.95
C VAL A 104 -7.60 -11.58 -22.09
N VAL A 105 -7.76 -12.22 -23.25
CA VAL A 105 -8.48 -11.61 -24.39
C VAL A 105 -9.94 -11.38 -24.04
N ASP A 106 -10.64 -12.39 -23.51
CA ASP A 106 -12.04 -12.29 -23.10
C ASP A 106 -12.23 -11.23 -22.01
N TYR A 107 -11.25 -11.07 -21.11
CA TYR A 107 -11.24 -10.04 -20.09
C TYR A 107 -11.09 -8.64 -20.69
N LEU A 108 -10.13 -8.45 -21.61
CA LEU A 108 -9.90 -7.15 -22.26
C LEU A 108 -11.03 -6.75 -23.20
N GLU A 109 -11.76 -7.71 -23.78
CA GLU A 109 -12.98 -7.45 -24.54
C GLU A 109 -14.13 -6.97 -23.64
N LYS A 110 -14.26 -7.55 -22.44
CA LYS A 110 -15.29 -7.16 -21.46
C LYS A 110 -14.94 -5.87 -20.71
N TYR A 111 -13.66 -5.64 -20.48
CA TYR A 111 -13.12 -4.50 -19.75
C TYR A 111 -12.01 -3.86 -20.60
N PRO A 112 -12.35 -2.86 -21.43
CA PRO A 112 -11.37 -2.22 -22.31
C PRO A 112 -10.30 -1.45 -21.53
N ASP A 113 -10.60 -1.06 -20.29
CA ASP A 113 -9.67 -0.40 -19.39
C ASP A 113 -8.71 -1.39 -18.74
N MET A 114 -7.43 -1.21 -19.03
CA MET A 114 -6.37 -2.06 -18.49
C MET A 114 -6.16 -1.76 -17.00
N PRO A 115 -6.18 -2.79 -16.13
CA PRO A 115 -6.07 -2.59 -14.69
C PRO A 115 -4.68 -2.06 -14.30
N GLU A 116 -4.64 -1.26 -13.24
CA GLU A 116 -3.41 -0.64 -12.69
C GLU A 116 -2.62 -1.59 -11.76
N ASP A 117 -2.90 -2.89 -11.80
CA ASP A 117 -2.19 -3.88 -11.00
C ASP A 117 -0.86 -4.27 -11.65
N ALA A 118 0.25 -3.84 -11.04
CA ALA A 118 1.60 -4.11 -11.51
C ALA A 118 1.91 -5.60 -11.69
N TYR A 119 1.36 -6.49 -10.86
CA TYR A 119 1.59 -7.94 -11.00
C TYR A 119 0.86 -8.52 -12.21
N PHE A 120 -0.35 -8.05 -12.47
CA PHE A 120 -1.08 -8.45 -13.66
C PHE A 120 -0.42 -7.91 -14.92
N LEU A 121 -0.01 -6.63 -14.92
CA LEU A 121 0.72 -6.03 -16.04
C LEU A 121 2.02 -6.78 -16.34
N ASP A 122 2.79 -7.20 -15.32
CA ASP A 122 3.95 -8.08 -15.49
C ASP A 122 3.60 -9.40 -16.19
N SER A 123 2.49 -10.03 -15.80
CA SER A 123 2.05 -11.27 -16.45
C SER A 123 1.68 -11.06 -17.93
N LEU A 124 1.13 -9.90 -18.28
CA LEU A 124 0.75 -9.54 -19.66
C LEU A 124 1.95 -9.35 -20.58
N LEU A 125 3.13 -9.05 -20.04
CA LEU A 125 4.36 -8.89 -20.84
C LEU A 125 4.80 -10.19 -21.54
N ASP A 126 4.32 -11.34 -21.09
CA ASP A 126 4.61 -12.65 -21.68
C ASP A 126 3.54 -13.08 -22.71
N HIS A 127 2.54 -12.23 -22.95
CA HIS A 127 1.44 -12.55 -23.84
C HIS A 127 1.89 -12.66 -25.30
N PRO A 128 1.45 -13.68 -26.07
CA PRO A 128 1.92 -13.90 -27.45
C PRO A 128 1.49 -12.82 -28.44
N ARG A 129 0.50 -11.98 -28.08
CA ARG A 129 0.05 -10.84 -28.90
C ARG A 129 0.77 -9.57 -28.49
N GLU A 130 1.65 -9.07 -29.35
CA GLU A 130 2.43 -7.83 -29.11
C GLU A 130 1.57 -6.60 -28.83
N ARG A 131 0.38 -6.48 -29.44
CA ARG A 131 -0.54 -5.37 -29.16
C ARG A 131 -1.00 -5.31 -27.69
N ILE A 132 -1.05 -6.44 -26.99
CA ILE A 132 -1.40 -6.49 -25.57
C ILE A 132 -0.18 -6.14 -24.72
N VAL A 133 0.99 -6.64 -25.11
CA VAL A 133 2.28 -6.31 -24.48
C VAL A 133 2.55 -4.81 -24.56
N ASP A 134 2.33 -4.19 -25.72
CA ASP A 134 2.48 -2.76 -25.95
C ASP A 134 1.60 -1.92 -25.02
N LYS A 135 0.32 -2.28 -24.91
CA LYS A 135 -0.62 -1.62 -23.98
C LYS A 135 -0.19 -1.80 -22.52
N ALA A 136 0.29 -2.98 -22.15
CA ALA A 136 0.78 -3.26 -20.81
C ALA A 136 2.04 -2.44 -20.48
N LEU A 137 2.98 -2.32 -21.44
CA LEU A 137 4.16 -1.47 -21.33
C LEU A 137 3.78 0.00 -21.14
N ALA A 138 2.89 0.53 -21.99
CA ALA A 138 2.42 1.92 -21.88
C ALA A 138 1.77 2.19 -20.51
N LYS A 139 1.01 1.23 -19.96
CA LYS A 139 0.46 1.35 -18.61
C LYS A 139 1.53 1.30 -17.53
N LEU A 140 2.50 0.40 -17.63
CA LEU A 140 3.62 0.37 -16.68
C LEU A 140 4.44 1.66 -16.69
N GLU A 141 4.67 2.26 -17.86
CA GLU A 141 5.31 3.56 -17.99
C GLU A 141 4.52 4.65 -17.26
N SER A 142 3.20 4.70 -17.47
CA SER A 142 2.34 5.67 -16.77
C SER A 142 2.36 5.50 -15.25
N LEU A 143 2.41 4.26 -14.75
CA LEU A 143 2.51 3.97 -13.31
C LEU A 143 3.89 4.31 -12.73
N GLN A 144 4.95 4.18 -13.54
CA GLN A 144 6.29 4.61 -13.16
C GLN A 144 6.37 6.14 -13.07
N GLU A 145 5.80 6.85 -14.05
CA GLU A 145 5.73 8.32 -14.05
C GLU A 145 4.89 8.85 -12.87
N ALA A 146 3.81 8.14 -12.52
CA ALA A 146 3.00 8.45 -11.34
C ALA A 146 3.70 8.07 -10.01
N GLY A 147 4.84 7.37 -10.05
CA GLY A 147 5.56 6.90 -8.86
C GLY A 147 4.84 5.81 -8.06
N THR A 148 3.76 5.23 -8.57
CA THR A 148 2.99 4.17 -7.89
C THR A 148 3.63 2.79 -8.09
N LEU A 149 4.38 2.61 -9.19
CA LEU A 149 5.01 1.34 -9.54
C LEU A 149 6.12 0.93 -8.56
N GLN A 150 6.87 1.89 -8.02
CA GLN A 150 7.98 1.62 -7.09
C GLN A 150 7.54 0.91 -5.80
N LYS A 151 6.29 1.09 -5.36
CA LYS A 151 5.78 0.48 -4.12
C LYS A 151 5.40 -1.00 -4.27
N LYS A 152 5.04 -1.44 -5.48
CA LYS A 152 4.53 -2.78 -5.76
C LYS A 152 5.23 -3.39 -6.96
N LEU A 153 6.56 -3.37 -6.94
CA LEU A 153 7.37 -3.85 -8.07
C LEU A 153 7.45 -5.39 -8.09
N PRO A 154 7.00 -6.06 -9.16
CA PRO A 154 7.16 -7.51 -9.30
C PRO A 154 8.64 -7.86 -9.49
N LYS A 155 9.12 -8.91 -8.80
CA LYS A 155 10.52 -9.35 -8.91
C LYS A 155 10.89 -9.85 -10.31
N SER A 156 9.90 -10.37 -11.05
CA SER A 156 10.02 -10.87 -12.42
C SER A 156 10.12 -9.75 -13.47
N LEU A 157 9.73 -8.51 -13.14
CA LEU A 157 9.55 -7.45 -14.11
C LEU A 157 10.83 -7.10 -14.86
N ASP A 158 11.96 -7.00 -14.15
CA ASP A 158 13.26 -6.75 -14.78
C ASP A 158 13.64 -7.82 -15.81
N GLN A 159 13.41 -9.09 -15.47
CA GLN A 159 13.72 -10.21 -16.36
C GLN A 159 12.78 -10.26 -17.57
N ARG A 160 11.48 -9.96 -17.38
CA ARG A 160 10.52 -9.91 -18.48
C ARG A 160 10.79 -8.76 -19.44
N LEU A 161 11.10 -7.57 -18.91
CA LEU A 161 11.49 -6.41 -19.73
C LEU A 161 12.77 -6.71 -20.52
N LYS A 162 13.75 -7.36 -19.90
CA LYS A 162 14.96 -7.84 -20.60
C LYS A 162 14.63 -8.85 -21.70
N SER A 163 13.67 -9.74 -21.50
CA SER A 163 13.25 -10.67 -22.54
C SER A 163 12.68 -9.92 -23.75
N ILE A 164 11.81 -8.94 -23.52
CA ILE A 164 11.21 -8.13 -24.59
C ILE A 164 12.29 -7.33 -25.34
N GLU A 165 13.23 -6.74 -24.62
CA GLU A 165 14.39 -6.05 -25.21
C GLU A 165 15.17 -6.94 -26.19
N LEU A 166 15.33 -8.23 -25.88
CA LEU A 166 16.12 -9.16 -26.68
C LEU A 166 15.34 -9.92 -27.76
N THR A 167 14.03 -10.11 -27.58
CA THR A 167 13.22 -11.03 -28.39
C THR A 167 12.00 -10.38 -29.05
N GLY A 168 11.67 -9.13 -28.71
CA GLY A 168 10.58 -8.40 -29.32
C GLY A 168 10.81 -8.19 -30.82
N LEU A 169 9.75 -8.17 -31.62
CA LEU A 169 9.85 -7.97 -33.07
C LEU A 169 9.89 -6.48 -33.44
N ASP A 170 9.34 -5.63 -32.59
CA ASP A 170 9.27 -4.17 -32.78
C ASP A 170 10.43 -3.43 -32.09
N PRO A 171 11.30 -2.71 -32.85
CA PRO A 171 12.40 -1.92 -32.28
C PRO A 171 11.94 -0.84 -31.29
N ASP A 172 10.76 -0.23 -31.50
CA ASP A 172 10.24 0.81 -30.61
C ASP A 172 9.82 0.21 -29.26
N MET A 173 9.27 -1.00 -29.29
CA MET A 173 8.92 -1.76 -28.09
C MET A 173 10.18 -2.17 -27.30
N GLN A 174 11.23 -2.62 -28.00
CA GLN A 174 12.51 -2.95 -27.36
C GLN A 174 13.12 -1.73 -26.66
N GLY A 175 13.11 -0.57 -27.33
CA GLY A 175 13.63 0.69 -26.79
C GLY A 175 12.88 1.14 -25.54
N ARG A 176 11.55 1.06 -25.55
CA ARG A 176 10.69 1.38 -24.39
C ARG A 176 10.91 0.42 -23.23
N ALA A 177 10.96 -0.89 -23.50
CA ALA A 177 11.23 -1.90 -22.47
C ALA A 177 12.59 -1.67 -21.78
N LYS A 178 13.62 -1.34 -22.56
CA LYS A 178 14.94 -0.97 -22.04
C LYS A 178 14.89 0.30 -21.18
N ALA A 179 14.28 1.37 -21.69
CA ALA A 179 14.16 2.64 -20.97
C ALA A 179 13.42 2.49 -19.64
N LEU A 180 12.31 1.73 -19.62
CA LEU A 180 11.57 1.42 -18.40
C LEU A 180 12.42 0.61 -17.42
N ARG A 181 13.15 -0.40 -17.91
CA ARG A 181 14.02 -1.23 -17.09
C ARG A 181 15.17 -0.44 -16.45
N GLU A 182 15.78 0.50 -17.18
CA GLU A 182 16.80 1.39 -16.62
C GLU A 182 16.21 2.30 -15.54
N LYS A 183 15.03 2.90 -15.78
CA LYS A 183 14.32 3.73 -14.79
C LYS A 183 13.94 2.98 -13.52
N LEU A 184 13.75 1.66 -13.59
CA LEU A 184 13.41 0.82 -12.42
C LEU A 184 14.63 0.42 -11.58
N ARG A 185 15.84 0.53 -12.15
CA ARG A 185 17.11 0.20 -11.48
C ARG A 185 17.81 1.42 -10.88
N ALA A 186 17.49 2.62 -11.36
CA ALA A 186 17.97 3.89 -10.86
C ALA A 186 17.33 4.23 -9.50
#